data_AF-A0A645JKQ6-F1
#
_entry.id   AF-A0A645JKQ6-F1
#
_cell.length_a   1.000
_cell.length_b   1.000
_cell.length_c   1.000
_cell.angle_alpha   90.00
_cell.angle_beta   90.00
_cell.angle_gamma   90.00
#
_symmetry.space_group_name_H-M   'P 1'
#
loop_
_entity.id
_entity.type
_entity.pdbx_description
1 polymer ?
#
loop_
_entity_poly.entity_id
_entity_poly.type
_entity_poly.pdbx_seq_one_letter_code
_entity_poly.pdbx_strand_id
1 'polypeptide(L)' 'MFYPQLAKVHLTDYKVRVLGDRDATAAKVRVLIESSDGERVWTTVGVATDIIQASWIALVDSLEYKLINE' A
#
# COMPACT_ATOMS: atom_id res chain seq x y z
N MET A 1 22.58 -3.04 -9.00
CA MET A 1 21.21 -2.96 -8.46
C MET A 1 20.90 -1.48 -8.26
N PHE A 2 19.84 -0.95 -8.86
CA PHE A 2 19.63 0.51 -9.02
C PHE A 2 19.12 1.21 -7.74
N TYR A 3 18.57 0.48 -6.76
CA TYR A 3 18.06 1.02 -5.49
C TYR A 3 18.41 0.09 -4.32
N PRO A 4 19.65 0.15 -3.78
CA PRO A 4 20.06 -0.69 -2.66
C PRO A 4 19.26 -0.41 -1.38
N GLN A 5 18.77 0.81 -1.18
CA GLN A 5 17.92 1.14 -0.02
C GLN A 5 16.59 0.39 -0.01
N LEU A 6 16.05 0.02 -1.17
CA LEU A 6 14.82 -0.78 -1.24
C LEU A 6 15.03 -2.25 -0.88
N ALA A 7 16.27 -2.74 -0.87
CA ALA A 7 16.56 -4.15 -0.55
C ALA A 7 16.20 -4.53 0.89
N LYS A 8 16.11 -3.55 1.80
CA LYS A 8 15.69 -3.75 3.18
C LYS A 8 14.19 -3.62 3.38
N VAL A 9 13.48 -3.04 2.41
CA VAL A 9 12.04 -2.80 2.49
C VAL A 9 11.30 -4.12 2.39
N HIS A 10 10.46 -4.39 3.37
CA HIS A 10 9.58 -5.55 3.39
C HIS A 10 8.20 -5.16 3.90
N LEU A 11 7.20 -5.89 3.41
CA LEU A 11 5.81 -5.74 3.82
C LEU A 11 5.63 -6.35 5.21
N THR A 12 5.10 -5.57 6.16
CA THR A 12 4.85 -6.04 7.54
C THR A 12 3.38 -6.33 7.79
N ASP A 13 2.46 -5.60 7.13
CA ASP A 13 1.02 -5.81 7.28
C ASP A 13 0.28 -5.46 5.98
N TYR A 14 -0.83 -6.17 5.75
CA TYR A 14 -1.70 -6.00 4.59
C TYR A 14 -3.16 -6.14 5.01
N LYS A 15 -3.90 -5.04 4.93
CA LYS A 15 -5.30 -4.98 5.37
C LYS A 15 -6.20 -4.45 4.27
N VAL A 16 -7.20 -5.25 3.91
CA VAL A 16 -8.20 -4.91 2.91
C VAL A 16 -9.52 -4.60 3.60
N ARG A 17 -10.17 -3.51 3.18
CA ARG A 17 -11.55 -3.18 3.56
C ARG A 17 -12.36 -2.85 2.32
N VAL A 18 -13.46 -3.58 2.14
CA VAL A 18 -14.49 -3.22 1.16
C VAL A 18 -15.35 -2.12 1.78
N LEU A 19 -15.46 -1.01 1.05
CA LEU A 19 -16.24 0.17 1.36
C LEU A 19 -17.49 0.15 0.46
N GLY A 20 -18.62 -0.15 1.06
CA GLY A 20 -19.92 -0.14 0.39
C GLY A 20 -20.97 -0.80 1.27
N ASP A 21 -22.18 -0.23 1.26
CA ASP A 21 -23.37 -0.94 1.73
C ASP A 21 -23.78 -1.98 0.69
N ARG A 22 -24.46 -3.04 1.15
CA ARG A 22 -24.84 -4.24 0.38
C ARG A 22 -25.58 -3.98 -0.94
N ASP A 23 -26.07 -2.76 -1.18
CA ASP A 23 -26.92 -2.40 -2.32
C ASP A 23 -26.28 -1.48 -3.37
N ALA A 24 -25.02 -1.03 -3.20
CA ALA A 24 -24.36 -0.16 -4.18
C ALA A 24 -23.47 -0.96 -5.14
N THR A 25 -23.80 -0.93 -6.44
CA THR A 25 -23.07 -1.59 -7.55
C THR A 25 -21.63 -1.07 -7.77
N ALA A 26 -21.18 -0.10 -6.98
CA ALA A 26 -19.85 0.52 -7.03
C ALA A 26 -19.12 0.43 -5.68
N ALA A 27 -19.01 -0.78 -5.12
CA ALA A 27 -18.21 -1.01 -3.93
C ALA A 27 -16.75 -0.61 -4.19
N LYS A 28 -16.19 0.24 -3.32
CA LYS A 28 -14.78 0.62 -3.36
C LYS A 28 -13.98 -0.31 -2.47
N VAL A 29 -12.76 -0.61 -2.83
CA VAL A 29 -11.80 -1.36 -2.03
C VAL A 29 -10.75 -0.40 -1.52
N ARG A 30 -10.52 -0.42 -0.22
CA ARG A 30 -9.41 0.26 0.45
C ARG A 30 -8.40 -0.76 0.91
N VAL A 31 -7.15 -0.59 0.50
CA VAL A 31 -6.02 -1.43 0.89
C VAL A 31 -5.07 -0.58 1.72
N LEU A 32 -4.72 -1.05 2.92
CA LEU A 32 -3.61 -0.53 3.70
C LEU A 32 -2.43 -1.47 3.56
N ILE A 33 -1.27 -0.89 3.25
CA ILE A 33 0.03 -1.57 3.22
C ILE A 33 0.90 -0.93 4.28
N GLU A 34 1.41 -1.76 5.18
CA GLU A 34 2.48 -1.36 6.10
C GLU A 34 3.80 -1.93 5.59
N SER A 35 4.83 -1.10 5.60
CA SER A 35 6.17 -1.45 5.14
C SER A 35 7.21 -0.98 6.15
N SER A 36 8.30 -1.73 6.23
CA SER A 36 9.42 -1.46 7.12
C SER A 36 10.74 -1.66 6.39
N ASP A 37 11.73 -0.83 6.68
CA ASP A 37 13.13 -1.03 6.27
C ASP A 37 14.02 -1.56 7.41
N GLY A 38 13.40 -1.93 8.54
CA GLY A 38 14.06 -2.36 9.77
C GLY A 38 14.36 -1.24 10.77
N GLU A 39 14.30 0.03 10.34
CA GLU A 39 14.49 1.20 11.22
C GLU A 39 13.21 2.03 11.36
N ARG A 40 12.47 2.20 10.25
CA ARG A 40 11.23 2.95 10.19
C ARG A 40 10.11 2.05 9.70
N VAL A 41 8.92 2.31 10.22
CA VAL A 41 7.68 1.70 9.75
C VAL A 41 6.80 2.81 9.19
N TRP A 42 6.21 2.58 8.03
CA TRP A 42 5.26 3.50 7.42
C TRP A 42 4.08 2.73 6.84
N THR A 43 2.98 3.45 6.69
CA THR A 43 1.73 2.89 6.18
C THR A 43 1.25 3.74 5.03
N THR A 44 0.80 3.08 3.98
CA THR A 44 0.23 3.68 2.79
C THR A 44 -1.17 3.14 2.54
N VAL A 45 -1.97 3.90 1.80
CA VAL A 45 -3.35 3.54 1.53
C VAL A 45 -3.67 3.70 0.05
N GLY A 46 -4.26 2.67 -0.53
CA GLY A 46 -4.75 2.69 -1.89
C GLY A 46 -6.25 2.47 -1.91
N VAL A 47 -6.97 3.24 -2.72
CA VAL A 47 -8.42 3.11 -2.86
C VAL A 47 -8.77 3.02 -4.35
N ALA A 48 -9.40 1.92 -4.73
CA ALA A 48 -9.88 1.71 -6.10
C ALA A 48 -11.14 0.85 -6.07
N THR A 49 -11.84 0.72 -7.20
CA THR A 49 -12.98 -0.23 -7.31
C THR A 49 -12.54 -1.68 -7.37
N ASP A 50 -11.27 -1.93 -7.67
CA ASP A 50 -10.67 -3.25 -7.76
C ASP A 50 -9.55 -3.42 -6.72
N ILE A 51 -9.45 -4.61 -6.14
CA ILE A 51 -8.45 -4.92 -5.11
C ILE A 51 -7.02 -4.85 -5.63
N ILE A 52 -6.76 -5.30 -6.86
CA ILE A 52 -5.43 -5.30 -7.46
C ILE A 52 -4.99 -3.87 -7.72
N GLN A 53 -5.89 -3.05 -8.27
CA GLN A 53 -5.59 -1.64 -8.50
C GLN A 53 -5.35 -0.87 -7.19
N ALA A 54 -6.17 -1.12 -6.16
CA ALA A 54 -5.97 -0.51 -4.84
C ALA A 54 -4.63 -0.92 -4.22
N SER A 55 -4.24 -2.20 -4.34
CA SER A 55 -2.96 -2.70 -3.87
C SER A 55 -1.77 -2.12 -4.63
N TRP A 56 -1.90 -1.96 -5.95
CA TRP A 56 -0.86 -1.32 -6.76
C TRP A 56 -0.58 0.11 -6.31
N ILE A 57 -1.63 0.91 -6.11
CA ILE A 57 -1.51 2.29 -5.65
C ILE A 57 -0.80 2.34 -4.29
N ALA A 58 -1.28 1.56 -3.31
CA ALA A 58 -0.67 1.53 -1.97
C ALA A 58 0.81 1.10 -2.03
N LEU A 59 1.14 0.12 -2.86
CA LEU A 59 2.51 -0.40 -2.95
C LEU A 59 3.47 0.63 -3.58
N VAL A 60 3.06 1.28 -4.66
CA VAL A 60 3.87 2.32 -5.31
C VAL A 60 4.10 3.47 -4.34
N ASP A 61 3.05 3.97 -3.69
CA ASP A 61 3.14 5.02 -2.68
C ASP A 61 4.11 4.62 -1.55
N SER A 62 4.14 3.35 -1.15
CA SER A 62 5.04 2.84 -0.10
C SER A 62 6.50 2.92 -0.51
N LEU A 63 6.81 2.53 -1.75
CA LEU A 63 8.17 2.58 -2.28
C LEU A 63 8.62 4.02 -2.56
N GLU A 64 7.73 4.86 -3.09
CA GLU A 64 7.99 6.29 -3.31
C GLU A 64 8.26 7.00 -1.98
N TYR A 65 7.46 6.72 -0.94
CA TYR A 65 7.69 7.26 0.39
C TYR A 65 9.11 6.93 0.88
N LYS A 66 9.56 5.68 0.72
CA LYS A 66 10.93 5.31 1.12
C LYS A 66 12.01 6.04 0.31
N LEU A 67 11.78 6.27 -0.98
CA LEU A 67 12.76 6.94 -1.85
C LEU A 67 12.80 8.46 -1.64
N ILE A 68 11.69 9.09 -1.28
CA ILE A 68 11.60 10.54 -1.05
C ILE A 68 12.11 10.92 0.35
N ASN A 69 11.88 10.06 1.36
CA ASN A 69 12.27 10.30 2.75
C ASN A 69 13.68 9.77 3.11
N GLU A 70 14.56 9.63 2.11
CA GLU A 70 16.01 9.43 2.29
C GLU A 70 16.74 10.74 2.59
#